data_AF-A0A2G9HHB9-F1
#
_entry.id   AF-A0A2G9HHB9-F1
#
_cell.length_a   1.000
_cell.length_b   1.000
_cell.length_c   1.000
_cell.angle_alpha   90.00
_cell.angle_beta   90.00
_cell.angle_gamma   90.00
#
_symmetry.space_group_name_H-M   'P 1'
#
loop_
_entity.id
_entity.type
_entity.pdbx_description
1 polymer ?
#
loop_
_entity_poly.entity_id
_entity_poly.type
_entity_poly.pdbx_seq_one_letter_code
_entity_poly.pdbx_strand_id
1 'polypeptide(L)'
;MEMAIVMAREAGMDWILHLDTDELIHPAGSREYSLRRLLLDVPENVDMVVFPNYESSIERDDVKEPFTEVSMFKKNYDHLTKDTYFGMYKEATRGNPNYFLTYGNGKSVARIQDHLRPNGAHRWHNYMKTPNEIKLEEAAVLHYTYTKFSDLTSRRDRCGCKPTKEDVKRCFMLEFDRAAFIIASTATEEEMLNWYREHVVWTDKGLNLKLLRKGILTRIYAPMTIIQSLRESGVFASIIASAQGSVSKDNISTSVDSSNSSAASVSLHSRKIGRNGDSLATARKTLETTSYMFHEAAVPPLSPPDMDGELMIEA
;
A
#
# COMPACT_ATOMS: atom_id res chain seq x y z
N MET A 1 7.90 -10.34 9.39
CA MET A 1 9.01 -9.36 9.40
C MET A 1 10.29 -9.96 9.96
N GLU A 2 10.39 -10.40 11.23
CA GLU A 2 11.65 -10.97 11.78
C GLU A 2 12.30 -12.04 10.88
N MET A 3 11.53 -13.04 10.45
CA MET A 3 12.03 -14.09 9.53
C MET A 3 12.55 -13.53 8.19
N ALA A 4 11.99 -12.42 7.71
CA ALA A 4 12.46 -11.78 6.47
C ALA A 4 13.81 -11.06 6.66
N ILE A 5 14.16 -10.63 7.88
CA ILE A 5 15.51 -10.11 8.20
C ILE A 5 16.53 -11.25 8.11
N VAL A 6 16.18 -12.44 8.63
CA VAL A 6 17.02 -13.65 8.54
C VAL A 6 17.23 -14.04 7.07
N MET A 7 16.14 -14.21 6.31
CA MET A 7 16.21 -14.56 4.88
C MET A 7 16.98 -13.52 4.05
N ALA A 8 16.80 -12.22 4.31
CA ALA A 8 17.52 -11.15 3.62
C ALA A 8 19.02 -11.19 3.92
N ARG A 9 19.41 -11.50 5.17
CA ARG A 9 20.81 -11.70 5.56
C ARG A 9 21.42 -12.94 4.91
N GLU A 10 20.71 -14.06 4.92
CA GLU A 10 21.15 -15.32 4.29
C GLU A 10 21.32 -15.16 2.77
N ALA A 11 20.48 -14.35 2.13
CA ALA A 11 20.58 -13.98 0.72
C ALA A 11 21.62 -12.88 0.42
N GLY A 12 22.30 -12.33 1.43
CA GLY A 12 23.32 -11.28 1.24
C GLY A 12 22.77 -9.92 0.78
N MET A 13 21.54 -9.56 1.18
CA MET A 13 20.92 -8.27 0.83
C MET A 13 21.46 -7.13 1.70
N ASP A 14 21.81 -6.00 1.10
CA ASP A 14 22.25 -4.79 1.83
C ASP A 14 21.12 -4.13 2.64
N TRP A 15 19.88 -4.22 2.14
CA TRP A 15 18.74 -3.41 2.56
C TRP A 15 17.44 -4.25 2.64
N ILE A 16 16.54 -3.92 3.57
CA ILE A 16 15.20 -4.51 3.69
C ILE A 16 14.10 -3.44 3.82
N LEU A 17 13.03 -3.60 3.05
CA LEU A 17 11.86 -2.73 2.99
C LEU A 17 10.58 -3.56 3.21
N HIS A 18 9.58 -2.96 3.82
CA HIS A 18 8.22 -3.50 3.91
C HIS A 18 7.26 -2.52 3.21
N LEU A 19 6.46 -3.03 2.27
CA LEU A 19 5.40 -2.31 1.57
C LEU A 19 4.08 -3.06 1.74
N ASP A 20 3.00 -2.31 1.90
CA ASP A 20 1.65 -2.86 1.89
C ASP A 20 1.14 -3.03 0.45
N THR A 21 0.10 -3.83 0.23
CA THR A 21 -0.36 -4.20 -1.13
C THR A 21 -0.98 -3.04 -1.93
N ASP A 22 -1.29 -1.92 -1.27
CA ASP A 22 -1.75 -0.66 -1.83
C ASP A 22 -0.63 0.39 -1.96
N GLU A 23 0.65 0.00 -1.90
CA GLU A 23 1.80 0.92 -1.96
C GLU A 23 2.79 0.63 -3.12
N LEU A 24 3.38 1.71 -3.66
CA LEU A 24 4.50 1.66 -4.61
C LEU A 24 5.59 2.66 -4.25
N ILE A 25 6.87 2.29 -4.39
CA ILE A 25 7.99 3.25 -4.25
C ILE A 25 8.12 4.12 -5.50
N HIS A 26 8.31 5.43 -5.29
CA HIS A 26 8.50 6.45 -6.31
C HIS A 26 9.84 7.16 -6.09
N PRO A 27 10.94 6.63 -6.66
CA PRO A 27 12.30 7.13 -6.45
C PRO A 27 12.62 8.26 -7.43
N ALA A 28 11.82 9.34 -7.41
CA ALA A 28 11.75 10.35 -8.47
C ALA A 28 13.09 11.07 -8.78
N GLY A 29 13.91 11.36 -7.76
CA GLY A 29 15.23 11.98 -7.92
C GLY A 29 16.34 11.02 -8.38
N SER A 30 16.07 9.71 -8.43
CA SER A 30 17.06 8.74 -8.90
C SER A 30 17.16 8.73 -10.43
N ARG A 31 18.39 8.62 -10.94
CA ARG A 31 18.61 8.29 -12.36
C ARG A 31 17.96 6.93 -12.65
N GLU A 32 17.42 6.80 -13.86
CA GLU A 32 16.77 5.57 -14.35
C GLU A 32 15.55 5.11 -13.50
N TYR A 33 14.99 5.97 -12.64
CA TYR A 33 13.88 5.62 -11.72
C TYR A 33 14.24 4.42 -10.82
N SER A 34 15.52 4.32 -10.45
CA SER A 34 16.14 3.18 -9.78
C SER A 34 16.28 3.38 -8.26
N LEU A 35 15.43 2.70 -7.49
CA LEU A 35 15.59 2.58 -6.02
C LEU A 35 16.98 2.03 -5.64
N ARG A 36 17.56 1.13 -6.45
CA ARG A 36 18.93 0.63 -6.22
C ARG A 36 19.96 1.76 -6.32
N ARG A 37 19.86 2.64 -7.32
CA ARG A 37 20.77 3.80 -7.43
C ARG A 37 20.61 4.72 -6.23
N LEU A 38 19.38 5.04 -5.89
CA LEU A 38 19.04 5.90 -4.75
C LEU A 38 19.67 5.42 -3.43
N LEU A 39 19.64 4.10 -3.17
CA LEU A 39 20.20 3.50 -1.95
C LEU A 39 21.71 3.20 -1.99
N LEU A 40 22.34 3.26 -3.17
CA LEU A 40 23.81 3.24 -3.30
C LEU A 40 24.44 4.58 -2.97
N ASP A 41 23.71 5.69 -3.18
CA ASP A 41 24.16 7.05 -2.86
C ASP A 41 23.94 7.43 -1.38
N VAL A 42 23.40 6.52 -0.55
CA VAL A 42 23.18 6.72 0.89
C VAL A 42 24.45 6.40 1.71
N PRO A 43 24.94 7.31 2.57
CA PRO A 43 26.15 7.09 3.39
C PRO A 43 26.12 5.85 4.28
N GLU A 44 27.28 5.20 4.47
CA GLU A 44 27.42 3.96 5.23
C GLU A 44 26.95 4.07 6.69
N ASN A 45 27.12 5.23 7.32
CA ASN A 45 26.71 5.48 8.70
C ASN A 45 25.19 5.66 8.89
N VAL A 46 24.40 5.65 7.82
CA VAL A 46 22.93 5.71 7.85
C VAL A 46 22.37 4.31 7.96
N ASP A 47 21.59 4.05 9.01
CA ASP A 47 20.97 2.75 9.28
C ASP A 47 19.62 2.58 8.57
N MET A 48 18.88 3.67 8.41
CA MET A 48 17.50 3.64 7.95
C MET A 48 17.17 4.88 7.11
N VAL A 49 16.37 4.69 6.07
CA VAL A 49 15.95 5.74 5.14
C VAL A 49 14.43 5.74 5.06
N VAL A 50 13.83 6.90 5.32
CA VAL A 50 12.38 7.13 5.26
C VAL A 50 12.00 7.72 3.90
N PHE A 51 10.94 7.13 3.32
CA PHE A 51 10.19 7.67 2.19
C PHE A 51 8.86 8.22 2.71
N PRO A 52 8.66 9.54 2.73
CA PRO A 52 7.37 10.12 3.10
C PRO A 52 6.27 9.66 2.15
N ASN A 53 5.06 9.40 2.67
CA ASN A 53 3.97 8.92 1.83
C ASN A 53 3.19 10.04 1.14
N TYR A 54 2.84 9.82 -0.12
CA TYR A 54 1.89 10.62 -0.88
C TYR A 54 0.58 9.82 -0.99
N GLU A 55 -0.52 10.37 -0.48
CA GLU A 55 -1.82 9.70 -0.43
C GLU A 55 -2.61 9.93 -1.73
N SER A 56 -3.15 8.87 -2.32
CA SER A 56 -3.98 8.94 -3.53
C SER A 56 -5.19 9.87 -3.38
N SER A 57 -5.40 10.72 -4.37
CA SER A 57 -6.47 11.71 -4.42
C SER A 57 -7.31 11.46 -5.67
N ILE A 58 -8.19 10.45 -5.61
CA ILE A 58 -9.01 10.00 -6.76
C ILE A 58 -10.01 11.06 -7.21
N GLU A 59 -10.20 11.22 -8.52
CA GLU A 59 -11.10 12.23 -9.10
C GLU A 59 -12.46 11.65 -9.54
N ARG A 60 -12.65 10.34 -9.33
CA ARG A 60 -13.83 9.52 -9.71
C ARG A 60 -13.99 8.34 -8.74
N ASP A 61 -15.21 7.82 -8.63
CA ASP A 61 -15.62 6.77 -7.67
C ASP A 61 -15.59 5.33 -8.23
N ASP A 62 -15.49 5.21 -9.56
CA ASP A 62 -15.67 3.96 -10.30
C ASP A 62 -14.37 3.17 -10.57
N VAL A 63 -13.21 3.65 -10.09
CA VAL A 63 -11.88 3.07 -10.30
C VAL A 63 -11.83 1.55 -10.09
N LYS A 64 -11.18 0.83 -11.02
CA LYS A 64 -11.00 -0.63 -11.02
C LYS A 64 -9.55 -1.05 -10.82
N GLU A 65 -8.60 -0.31 -11.39
CA GLU A 65 -7.16 -0.58 -11.38
C GLU A 65 -6.35 0.65 -10.90
N PRO A 66 -6.10 0.81 -9.59
CA PRO A 66 -5.61 2.06 -9.04
C PRO A 66 -4.24 2.49 -9.60
N PHE A 67 -3.34 1.54 -9.84
CA PHE A 67 -1.99 1.82 -10.32
C PHE A 67 -1.94 2.28 -11.79
N THR A 68 -2.98 2.01 -12.59
CA THR A 68 -3.12 2.45 -13.99
C THR A 68 -4.13 3.60 -14.16
N GLU A 69 -5.01 3.85 -13.19
CA GLU A 69 -6.07 4.87 -13.27
C GLU A 69 -5.88 6.10 -12.34
N VAL A 70 -5.13 5.99 -11.24
CA VAL A 70 -4.98 7.07 -10.24
C VAL A 70 -3.62 7.78 -10.38
N SER A 71 -3.64 9.00 -10.94
CA SER A 71 -2.43 9.82 -11.15
C SER A 71 -2.23 10.92 -10.11
N MET A 72 -3.27 11.37 -9.42
CA MET A 72 -3.19 12.52 -8.51
C MET A 72 -2.97 12.06 -7.07
N PHE A 73 -2.01 12.69 -6.38
CA PHE A 73 -1.66 12.39 -5.00
C PHE A 73 -1.49 13.68 -4.19
N LYS A 74 -1.81 13.62 -2.90
CA LYS A 74 -1.53 14.67 -1.92
C LYS A 74 -0.16 14.44 -1.28
N LYS A 75 0.73 15.42 -1.37
CA LYS A 75 2.10 15.34 -0.85
C LYS A 75 2.13 15.31 0.68
N ASN A 76 3.12 14.61 1.24
CA ASN A 76 3.43 14.67 2.66
C ASN A 76 3.83 16.10 3.09
N TYR A 77 3.54 16.48 4.33
CA TYR A 77 4.07 17.68 4.98
C TYR A 77 5.57 17.84 4.78
N ASP A 78 6.33 16.74 4.89
CA ASP A 78 7.79 16.75 4.76
C ASP A 78 8.30 17.28 3.42
N HIS A 79 7.50 17.18 2.34
CA HIS A 79 7.85 17.64 0.98
C HIS A 79 7.10 18.93 0.60
N LEU A 80 6.74 19.74 1.59
CA LEU A 80 6.02 21.00 1.46
C LEU A 80 6.68 22.09 2.31
N THR A 81 6.62 23.34 1.85
CA THR A 81 6.99 24.47 2.72
C THR A 81 5.93 24.64 3.82
N LYS A 82 6.35 25.10 5.00
CA LYS A 82 5.45 25.35 6.13
C LYS A 82 4.30 26.29 5.76
N ASP A 83 4.60 27.34 5.02
CA ASP A 83 3.60 28.35 4.60
C ASP A 83 2.55 27.75 3.65
N THR A 84 2.98 26.91 2.69
CA THR A 84 2.09 26.18 1.79
C THR A 84 1.22 25.19 2.57
N TYR A 85 1.83 24.41 3.48
CA TYR A 85 1.12 23.42 4.28
C TYR A 85 0.08 24.06 5.21
N PHE A 86 0.49 24.99 6.08
CA PHE A 86 -0.43 25.63 7.03
C PHE A 86 -1.44 26.53 6.34
N GLY A 87 -1.03 27.27 5.30
CA GLY A 87 -1.91 28.15 4.54
C GLY A 87 -3.02 27.40 3.79
N MET A 88 -2.75 26.19 3.29
CA MET A 88 -3.73 25.37 2.57
C MET A 88 -4.37 24.27 3.45
N TYR A 89 -3.96 24.09 4.70
CA TYR A 89 -4.32 22.92 5.54
C TYR A 89 -5.82 22.62 5.54
N LYS A 90 -6.66 23.62 5.88
CA LYS A 90 -8.12 23.49 5.96
C LYS A 90 -8.76 23.00 4.66
N GLU A 91 -8.19 23.39 3.52
CA GLU A 91 -8.66 23.00 2.20
C GLU A 91 -8.14 21.62 1.80
N ALA A 92 -6.89 21.30 2.16
CA ALA A 92 -6.24 20.02 1.90
C ALA A 92 -6.80 18.85 2.72
N THR A 93 -7.39 19.10 3.90
CA THR A 93 -8.05 18.06 4.71
C THR A 93 -9.52 17.82 4.32
N ARG A 94 -10.18 18.77 3.63
CA ARG A 94 -11.62 18.70 3.31
C ARG A 94 -12.53 18.40 4.51
N GLY A 95 -12.14 18.83 5.71
CA GLY A 95 -12.87 18.56 6.96
C GLY A 95 -12.51 17.26 7.67
N ASN A 96 -11.68 16.39 7.09
CA ASN A 96 -11.04 15.29 7.81
C ASN A 96 -10.18 15.85 8.97
N PRO A 97 -10.17 15.22 10.16
CA PRO A 97 -9.44 15.75 11.32
C PRO A 97 -7.91 15.73 11.14
N ASN A 98 -7.40 14.75 10.37
CA ASN A 98 -5.99 14.62 10.03
C ASN A 98 -5.70 15.21 8.63
N TYR A 99 -4.43 15.49 8.34
CA TYR A 99 -4.03 15.94 7.01
C TYR A 99 -4.32 14.90 5.91
N PHE A 100 -4.06 13.62 6.19
CA PHE A 100 -4.38 12.48 5.35
C PHE A 100 -5.60 11.72 5.89
N LEU A 101 -6.28 10.95 5.03
CA LEU A 101 -7.30 9.98 5.46
C LEU A 101 -6.65 8.88 6.31
N THR A 102 -5.44 8.49 5.94
CA THR A 102 -4.63 7.45 6.57
C THR A 102 -3.38 8.01 7.29
N TYR A 103 -2.35 7.19 7.51
CA TYR A 103 -1.15 7.57 8.29
C TYR A 103 -0.18 8.43 7.47
N GLY A 104 0.34 9.51 8.04
CA GLY A 104 1.34 10.39 7.39
C GLY A 104 2.80 10.00 7.60
N ASN A 105 3.06 8.79 8.12
CA ASN A 105 4.37 8.38 8.64
C ASN A 105 5.37 7.89 7.58
N GLY A 106 4.93 7.71 6.32
CA GLY A 106 5.73 7.08 5.28
C GLY A 106 6.01 5.59 5.51
N LYS A 107 6.96 5.06 4.73
CA LYS A 107 7.62 3.76 4.95
C LYS A 107 9.13 3.97 5.09
N SER A 108 9.85 2.96 5.56
CA SER A 108 11.31 3.01 5.64
C SER A 108 11.97 1.72 5.18
N VAL A 109 13.12 1.86 4.53
CA VAL A 109 14.08 0.77 4.29
C VAL A 109 15.21 0.86 5.35
N ALA A 110 15.70 -0.27 5.83
CA ALA A 110 16.82 -0.34 6.78
C ALA A 110 17.95 -1.23 6.26
N ARG A 111 19.20 -0.91 6.62
CA ARG A 111 20.35 -1.77 6.30
C ARG A 111 20.26 -3.08 7.07
N ILE A 112 20.55 -4.20 6.40
CA ILE A 112 20.71 -5.49 7.08
C ILE A 112 21.96 -5.42 7.96
N GLN A 113 21.76 -5.61 9.26
CA GLN A 113 22.80 -5.55 10.28
C GLN A 113 22.41 -6.38 11.51
N ASP A 114 23.32 -6.51 12.47
CA ASP A 114 23.03 -7.19 13.72
C ASP A 114 22.05 -6.44 14.60
N HIS A 115 21.18 -7.22 15.25
CA HIS A 115 20.10 -6.77 16.13
C HIS A 115 19.04 -5.87 15.47
N LEU A 116 18.99 -5.80 14.13
CA LEU A 116 17.87 -5.22 13.38
C LEU A 116 16.55 -5.93 13.73
N ARG A 117 15.46 -5.17 13.83
CA ARG A 117 14.11 -5.64 14.15
C ARG A 117 13.04 -4.75 13.49
N PRO A 118 11.80 -5.23 13.28
CA PRO A 118 10.67 -4.40 12.92
C PRO A 118 10.22 -3.48 14.08
N ASN A 119 9.53 -2.42 13.71
CA ASN A 119 8.89 -1.45 14.60
C ASN A 119 7.52 -1.05 14.03
N GLY A 120 6.59 -2.00 14.03
CA GLY A 120 5.34 -1.92 13.25
C GLY A 120 5.58 -2.10 11.75
N ALA A 121 4.57 -1.83 10.93
CA ALA A 121 4.62 -2.02 9.48
C ALA A 121 5.27 -0.86 8.69
N HIS A 122 5.70 0.21 9.37
CA HIS A 122 6.19 1.46 8.77
C HIS A 122 7.63 1.83 9.13
N ARG A 123 8.23 1.14 10.11
CA ARG A 123 9.58 1.42 10.63
C ARG A 123 10.31 0.16 11.04
N TRP A 124 11.63 0.28 11.11
CA TRP A 124 12.52 -0.68 11.75
C TRP A 124 13.05 -0.09 13.07
N HIS A 125 13.80 -0.89 13.82
CA HIS A 125 14.59 -0.44 14.96
C HIS A 125 15.79 -1.40 15.16
N ASN A 126 16.61 -1.16 16.16
CA ASN A 126 17.70 -2.06 16.55
C ASN A 126 17.63 -2.31 18.06
N TYR A 127 17.89 -3.53 18.55
CA TYR A 127 17.83 -3.82 20.00
C TYR A 127 19.01 -3.23 20.80
N MET A 128 20.13 -2.90 20.14
CA MET A 128 21.39 -2.52 20.80
C MET A 128 21.79 -1.04 20.58
N LYS A 129 21.15 -0.33 19.65
CA LYS A 129 21.39 1.10 19.38
C LYS A 129 20.15 1.82 18.86
N THR A 130 20.09 3.14 19.03
CA THR A 130 19.21 3.98 18.22
C THR A 130 19.72 3.98 16.77
N PRO A 131 18.91 3.62 15.76
CA PRO A 131 19.33 3.72 14.37
C PRO A 131 19.54 5.17 13.92
N ASN A 132 20.56 5.41 13.09
CA ASN A 132 20.68 6.67 12.37
C ASN A 132 19.67 6.72 11.20
N GLU A 133 18.53 7.37 11.41
CA GLU A 133 17.44 7.54 10.43
C GLU A 133 17.61 8.86 9.65
N ILE A 134 17.58 8.80 8.32
CA ILE A 134 17.40 9.97 7.43
C ILE A 134 16.06 9.89 6.70
N LYS A 135 15.66 11.01 6.10
CA LYS A 135 14.48 11.15 5.24
C LYS A 135 14.95 11.68 3.89
N LEU A 136 14.49 11.08 2.79
CA LEU A 136 14.79 11.58 1.44
C LEU A 136 13.73 12.59 1.01
N GLU A 137 14.15 13.64 0.31
CA GLU A 137 13.26 14.68 -0.22
C GLU A 137 12.79 14.34 -1.66
N GLU A 138 13.60 13.57 -2.39
CA GLU A 138 13.43 13.28 -3.81
C GLU A 138 12.76 11.92 -4.07
N ALA A 139 12.31 11.22 -3.02
CA ALA A 139 11.67 9.91 -3.13
C ALA A 139 10.53 9.73 -2.12
N ALA A 140 9.44 9.12 -2.57
CA ALA A 140 8.22 8.92 -1.79
C ALA A 140 7.72 7.47 -1.88
N VAL A 141 6.81 7.10 -0.99
CA VAL A 141 5.92 5.95 -1.18
C VAL A 141 4.54 6.46 -1.61
N LEU A 142 4.01 5.97 -2.73
CA LEU A 142 2.68 6.29 -3.22
C LEU A 142 1.70 5.32 -2.55
N HIS A 143 0.75 5.84 -1.80
CA HIS A 143 -0.22 5.03 -1.07
C HIS A 143 -1.60 5.16 -1.71
N TYR A 144 -2.04 4.10 -2.39
CA TYR A 144 -3.28 3.99 -3.18
C TYR A 144 -4.49 3.62 -2.30
N THR A 145 -4.57 4.24 -1.13
CA THR A 145 -5.53 3.86 -0.10
C THR A 145 -6.95 4.32 -0.43
N TYR A 146 -7.94 3.47 -0.15
CA TYR A 146 -9.36 3.71 -0.43
C TYR A 146 -9.64 4.15 -1.89
N THR A 147 -8.81 3.69 -2.84
CA THR A 147 -8.91 4.07 -4.26
C THR A 147 -10.09 3.42 -4.97
N LYS A 148 -10.71 2.39 -4.39
CA LYS A 148 -11.96 1.78 -4.87
C LYS A 148 -13.06 1.87 -3.82
N PHE A 149 -14.30 1.97 -4.28
CA PHE A 149 -15.48 1.87 -3.41
C PHE A 149 -15.51 0.57 -2.57
N SER A 150 -15.02 -0.54 -3.14
CA SER A 150 -14.88 -1.84 -2.45
C SER A 150 -13.92 -1.84 -1.25
N ASP A 151 -13.06 -0.84 -1.12
CA ASP A 151 -12.04 -0.83 -0.06
C ASP A 151 -12.67 -0.56 1.31
N LEU A 152 -13.82 0.12 1.34
CA LEU A 152 -14.66 0.32 2.52
C LEU A 152 -15.12 -1.03 3.11
N THR A 153 -15.76 -1.87 2.28
CA THR A 153 -16.27 -3.18 2.71
C THR A 153 -15.14 -4.17 2.97
N SER A 154 -14.01 -4.08 2.26
CA SER A 154 -12.82 -4.92 2.50
C SER A 154 -12.31 -4.87 3.95
N ARG A 155 -12.55 -3.75 4.66
CA ARG A 155 -12.13 -3.57 6.07
C ARG A 155 -13.19 -4.05 7.06
N ARG A 156 -14.48 -3.98 6.70
CA ARG A 156 -15.56 -4.58 7.49
C ARG A 156 -15.31 -6.08 7.67
N ASP A 157 -15.06 -6.78 6.57
CA ASP A 157 -14.95 -8.24 6.54
C ASP A 157 -13.69 -8.79 7.25
N ARG A 158 -12.86 -7.90 7.83
CA ARG A 158 -11.67 -8.21 8.64
C ARG A 158 -11.82 -7.93 10.14
N CYS A 159 -12.95 -7.35 10.61
CA CYS A 159 -13.13 -6.95 12.01
C CYS A 159 -14.47 -7.47 12.56
N GLY A 160 -14.45 -8.36 13.56
CA GLY A 160 -15.64 -8.85 14.28
C GLY A 160 -16.23 -7.81 15.24
N CYS A 161 -16.30 -6.57 14.81
CA CYS A 161 -16.33 -5.37 15.65
C CYS A 161 -17.73 -4.73 15.57
N LYS A 162 -18.33 -4.36 16.71
CA LYS A 162 -19.63 -3.67 16.68
C LYS A 162 -19.45 -2.28 16.06
N PRO A 163 -20.34 -1.83 15.15
CA PRO A 163 -20.24 -0.51 14.51
C PRO A 163 -20.78 0.60 15.43
N THR A 164 -20.31 0.64 16.68
CA THR A 164 -20.53 1.73 17.63
C THR A 164 -19.30 2.63 17.64
N LYS A 165 -19.43 3.93 17.99
CA LYS A 165 -18.26 4.82 18.09
C LYS A 165 -17.26 4.38 19.18
N GLU A 166 -17.68 3.50 20.09
CA GLU A 166 -16.92 3.07 21.27
C GLU A 166 -16.16 1.77 21.02
N ASP A 167 -16.78 0.78 20.39
CA ASP A 167 -16.14 -0.52 20.13
C ASP A 167 -15.10 -0.42 19.00
N VAL A 168 -15.36 0.38 17.95
CA VAL A 168 -14.42 0.56 16.82
C VAL A 168 -13.07 1.17 17.22
N LYS A 169 -13.02 1.95 18.31
CA LYS A 169 -11.79 2.55 18.87
C LYS A 169 -10.75 1.50 19.28
N ARG A 170 -11.17 0.24 19.51
CA ARG A 170 -10.28 -0.87 19.89
C ARG A 170 -9.46 -1.44 18.74
N CYS A 171 -9.90 -1.25 17.50
CA CYS A 171 -9.30 -1.86 16.31
C CYS A 171 -8.85 -0.83 15.26
N PHE A 172 -9.46 0.35 15.24
CA PHE A 172 -9.16 1.42 14.29
C PHE A 172 -8.58 2.63 15.03
N MET A 173 -7.34 3.01 14.72
CA MET A 173 -6.64 4.12 15.35
C MET A 173 -7.10 5.48 14.80
N LEU A 174 -7.33 5.56 13.50
CA LEU A 174 -7.73 6.78 12.80
C LEU A 174 -9.24 6.97 12.81
N GLU A 175 -9.70 8.22 12.74
CA GLU A 175 -11.13 8.53 12.75
C GLU A 175 -11.81 8.20 11.40
N PHE A 176 -11.11 8.43 10.29
CA PHE A 176 -11.58 8.01 8.97
C PHE A 176 -11.83 6.49 8.90
N ASP A 177 -10.88 5.68 9.38
CA ASP A 177 -11.00 4.22 9.45
C ASP A 177 -12.27 3.77 10.20
N ARG A 178 -12.61 4.46 11.31
CA ARG A 178 -13.80 4.19 12.12
C ARG A 178 -15.08 4.56 11.37
N ALA A 179 -15.11 5.73 10.72
CA ALA A 179 -16.25 6.17 9.92
C ALA A 179 -16.49 5.22 8.74
N ALA A 180 -15.44 4.85 8.00
CA ALA A 180 -15.46 3.89 6.91
C ALA A 180 -15.94 2.50 7.36
N PHE A 181 -15.54 2.02 8.54
CA PHE A 181 -16.06 0.76 9.09
C PHE A 181 -17.54 0.85 9.47
N ILE A 182 -17.98 1.95 10.10
CA ILE A 182 -19.37 2.13 10.52
C ILE A 182 -20.29 2.21 9.29
N ILE A 183 -20.01 3.10 8.32
CA ILE A 183 -20.86 3.26 7.13
C ILE A 183 -21.00 1.95 6.35
N ALA A 184 -19.91 1.20 6.16
CA ALA A 184 -19.93 -0.11 5.47
C ALA A 184 -20.64 -1.23 6.25
N SER A 185 -20.96 -1.00 7.53
CA SER A 185 -21.63 -1.96 8.42
C SER A 185 -23.09 -1.61 8.74
N THR A 186 -23.50 -0.35 8.55
CA THR A 186 -24.84 0.12 8.98
C THR A 186 -25.68 0.79 7.90
N ALA A 187 -25.08 1.24 6.80
CA ALA A 187 -25.78 1.98 5.75
C ALA A 187 -26.11 1.11 4.53
N THR A 188 -27.01 1.59 3.68
CA THR A 188 -27.24 1.03 2.34
C THR A 188 -26.06 1.32 1.41
N GLU A 189 -26.01 0.63 0.27
CA GLU A 189 -24.95 0.83 -0.73
C GLU A 189 -24.98 2.25 -1.33
N GLU A 190 -26.15 2.84 -1.52
CA GLU A 190 -26.31 4.22 -2.01
C GLU A 190 -25.81 5.26 -1.00
N GLU A 191 -26.18 5.12 0.28
CA GLU A 191 -25.67 5.98 1.37
C GLU A 191 -24.15 5.85 1.52
N MET A 192 -23.61 4.63 1.44
CA MET A 192 -22.17 4.37 1.47
C MET A 192 -21.45 4.99 0.27
N LEU A 193 -22.04 4.94 -0.93
CA LEU A 193 -21.48 5.54 -2.14
C LEU A 193 -21.48 7.07 -2.09
N ASN A 194 -22.54 7.67 -1.57
CA ASN A 194 -22.61 9.11 -1.38
C ASN A 194 -21.61 9.58 -0.30
N TRP A 195 -21.45 8.83 0.80
CA TRP A 195 -20.40 9.09 1.79
C TRP A 195 -18.99 9.00 1.19
N TYR A 196 -18.73 7.97 0.36
CA TYR A 196 -17.45 7.78 -0.33
C TYR A 196 -17.10 8.95 -1.26
N ARG A 197 -18.10 9.42 -2.05
CA ARG A 197 -17.97 10.60 -2.92
C ARG A 197 -17.62 11.86 -2.13
N GLU A 198 -18.30 12.10 -1.01
CA GLU A 198 -18.10 13.27 -0.16
C GLU A 198 -16.72 13.27 0.53
N HIS A 199 -16.29 12.12 1.05
CA HIS A 199 -15.13 12.03 1.94
C HIS A 199 -13.80 11.63 1.26
N VAL A 200 -13.86 10.92 0.12
CA VAL A 200 -12.66 10.41 -0.59
C VAL A 200 -12.49 11.08 -1.96
N VAL A 201 -13.54 11.12 -2.77
CA VAL A 201 -13.44 11.54 -4.18
C VAL A 201 -13.28 13.05 -4.31
N TRP A 202 -12.24 13.50 -5.01
CA TRP A 202 -11.89 14.90 -5.22
C TRP A 202 -12.66 15.49 -6.41
N THR A 203 -13.95 15.74 -6.20
CA THR A 203 -14.90 16.19 -7.23
C THR A 203 -14.79 17.69 -7.57
N ASP A 204 -14.34 18.54 -6.64
CA ASP A 204 -14.14 19.97 -6.88
C ASP A 204 -12.87 20.23 -7.70
N LYS A 205 -13.04 20.32 -9.03
CA LYS A 205 -11.97 20.64 -9.98
C LYS A 205 -11.31 22.00 -9.73
N GLY A 206 -12.01 22.97 -9.15
CA GLY A 206 -11.47 24.29 -8.83
C GLY A 206 -10.50 24.22 -7.64
N LEU A 207 -10.91 23.53 -6.57
CA LEU A 207 -10.04 23.21 -5.44
C LEU A 207 -8.84 22.35 -5.86
N ASN A 208 -9.07 21.29 -6.65
CA ASN A 208 -7.99 20.43 -7.17
C ASN A 208 -6.93 21.26 -7.90
N LEU A 209 -7.36 22.13 -8.83
CA LEU A 209 -6.47 23.00 -9.60
C LEU A 209 -5.73 24.02 -8.71
N LYS A 210 -6.38 24.55 -7.68
CA LYS A 210 -5.74 25.44 -6.69
C LYS A 210 -4.64 24.70 -5.90
N LEU A 211 -4.93 23.49 -5.40
CA LEU A 211 -3.98 22.70 -4.62
C LEU A 211 -2.83 22.12 -5.48
N LEU A 212 -3.09 21.80 -6.75
CA LEU A 212 -2.06 21.47 -7.75
C LEU A 212 -1.12 22.67 -7.99
N ARG A 213 -1.68 23.87 -8.24
CA ARG A 213 -0.91 25.12 -8.40
C ARG A 213 -0.12 25.53 -7.15
N LYS A 214 -0.49 25.01 -5.97
CA LYS A 214 0.24 25.19 -4.70
C LYS A 214 1.17 24.02 -4.36
N GLY A 215 1.23 22.97 -5.17
CA GLY A 215 2.08 21.80 -4.95
C GLY A 215 1.63 20.87 -3.80
N ILE A 216 0.47 21.13 -3.17
CA ILE A 216 -0.17 20.24 -2.18
C ILE A 216 -0.59 18.95 -2.87
N LEU A 217 -1.24 19.07 -4.02
CA LEU A 217 -1.51 17.96 -4.92
C LEU A 217 -0.43 17.91 -6.01
N THR A 218 -0.14 16.72 -6.51
CA THR A 218 0.80 16.48 -7.62
C THR A 218 0.26 15.38 -8.52
N ARG A 219 0.59 15.39 -9.81
CA ARG A 219 0.31 14.28 -10.72
C ARG A 219 1.57 13.45 -10.97
N ILE A 220 1.43 12.12 -10.92
CA ILE A 220 2.52 11.15 -11.03
C ILE A 220 2.03 10.02 -11.95
N TYR A 221 2.56 9.97 -13.17
CA TYR A 221 2.15 9.04 -14.21
C TYR A 221 3.09 7.82 -14.37
N ALA A 222 4.30 7.87 -13.79
CA ALA A 222 5.31 6.82 -13.93
C ALA A 222 4.81 5.39 -13.59
N PRO A 223 4.04 5.16 -12.50
CA PRO A 223 3.45 3.84 -12.22
C PRO A 223 2.56 3.33 -13.36
N MET A 224 1.71 4.19 -13.92
CA MET A 224 0.80 3.85 -15.02
C MET A 224 1.58 3.40 -16.25
N THR A 225 2.57 4.20 -16.66
CA THR A 225 3.41 3.91 -17.85
C THR A 225 4.17 2.60 -17.67
N ILE A 226 4.82 2.41 -16.51
CA ILE A 226 5.61 1.20 -16.22
C ILE A 226 4.70 -0.05 -16.22
N ILE A 227 3.55 0.01 -15.54
CA ILE A 227 2.64 -1.13 -15.42
C ILE A 227 1.95 -1.45 -16.75
N GLN A 228 1.57 -0.43 -17.53
CA GLN A 228 1.01 -0.64 -18.86
C GLN A 228 2.04 -1.29 -19.80
N SER A 229 3.28 -0.80 -19.85
CA SER A 229 4.33 -1.41 -20.68
C SER A 229 4.71 -2.84 -20.23
N LEU A 230 4.73 -3.13 -18.92
CA LEU A 230 4.97 -4.49 -18.39
C LEU A 230 3.80 -5.46 -18.65
N ARG A 231 2.58 -4.93 -18.82
CA ARG A 231 1.39 -5.67 -19.24
C ARG A 231 1.42 -5.96 -20.74
N GLU A 232 1.65 -4.94 -21.56
CA GLU A 232 1.69 -5.03 -23.03
C GLU A 232 2.84 -5.90 -23.55
N SER A 233 4.01 -5.85 -22.90
CA SER A 233 5.15 -6.73 -23.20
C SER A 233 4.98 -8.17 -22.71
N GLY A 234 3.84 -8.51 -22.09
CA GLY A 234 3.55 -9.85 -21.58
C GLY A 234 4.37 -10.28 -20.36
N VAL A 235 5.20 -9.39 -19.78
CA VAL A 235 6.09 -9.71 -18.66
C VAL A 235 5.29 -10.18 -17.44
N PHE A 236 4.19 -9.52 -17.09
CA PHE A 236 3.33 -10.00 -15.99
C PHE A 236 2.73 -11.38 -16.25
N ALA A 237 2.27 -11.66 -17.47
CA ALA A 237 1.71 -12.97 -17.82
C ALA A 237 2.79 -14.08 -17.73
N SER A 238 4.00 -13.81 -18.19
CA SER A 238 5.16 -14.71 -18.08
C SER A 238 5.55 -15.00 -16.62
N ILE A 239 5.59 -13.98 -15.77
CA ILE A 239 5.90 -14.11 -14.34
C ILE A 239 4.80 -14.90 -13.61
N ILE A 240 3.51 -14.62 -13.87
CA ILE A 240 2.39 -15.34 -13.25
C ILE A 240 2.41 -16.82 -13.66
N ALA A 241 2.64 -17.11 -14.94
CA ALA A 241 2.74 -18.49 -15.43
C ALA A 241 3.94 -19.24 -14.82
N SER A 242 5.10 -18.59 -14.66
CA SER A 242 6.28 -19.23 -14.05
C SER A 242 6.08 -19.53 -12.57
N ALA A 243 5.42 -18.63 -11.82
CA ALA A 243 5.10 -18.84 -10.40
C ALA A 243 4.07 -19.96 -10.17
N GLN A 244 3.07 -20.10 -11.06
CA GLN A 244 2.15 -21.23 -11.02
C GLN A 244 2.86 -22.55 -11.40
N GLY A 245 3.81 -22.48 -12.34
CA GLY A 245 4.65 -23.62 -12.74
C GLY A 245 5.64 -24.10 -11.69
N SER A 246 6.17 -23.21 -10.83
CA SER A 246 7.05 -23.58 -9.72
C SER A 246 6.29 -24.20 -8.55
N VAL A 247 5.15 -23.62 -8.15
CA VAL A 247 4.26 -24.19 -7.13
C VAL A 247 3.76 -25.59 -7.51
N SER A 248 3.66 -25.88 -8.81
CA SER A 248 3.30 -27.21 -9.33
C SER A 248 4.45 -28.23 -9.30
N LYS A 249 5.70 -27.79 -9.12
CA LYS A 249 6.89 -28.64 -9.03
C LYS A 249 7.28 -28.99 -7.58
N ASP A 250 6.95 -28.13 -6.62
CA ASP A 250 7.16 -28.39 -5.18
C ASP A 250 6.09 -29.35 -4.60
N ASN A 251 5.71 -30.37 -5.38
CA ASN A 251 4.91 -31.50 -4.93
C ASN A 251 5.77 -32.36 -3.99
N ILE A 252 5.60 -32.11 -2.69
CA ILE A 252 6.31 -32.71 -1.55
C ILE A 252 6.54 -34.22 -1.78
N SER A 253 7.79 -34.60 -2.05
CA SER A 253 8.19 -35.99 -2.21
C SER A 253 8.24 -36.67 -0.84
N THR A 254 7.13 -37.28 -0.42
CA THR A 254 7.01 -38.01 0.86
C THR A 254 7.72 -39.37 0.81
N SER A 255 9.05 -39.38 0.70
CA SER A 255 9.89 -40.56 0.95
C SER A 255 10.07 -40.76 2.45
N VAL A 256 9.04 -41.31 3.11
CA VAL A 256 9.13 -41.76 4.51
C VAL A 256 9.81 -43.13 4.52
N ASP A 257 11.13 -43.14 4.33
CA ASP A 257 11.93 -44.35 4.43
C ASP A 257 12.09 -44.77 5.90
N SER A 258 11.29 -45.75 6.29
CA SER A 258 11.24 -46.29 7.64
C SER A 258 12.53 -47.03 8.00
N SER A 259 13.19 -46.61 9.09
CA SER A 259 14.30 -47.34 9.70
C SER A 259 14.10 -47.43 11.22
N ASN A 260 13.86 -48.65 11.72
CA ASN A 260 13.70 -48.92 13.15
C ASN A 260 15.06 -48.99 13.87
N SER A 261 15.16 -48.38 15.04
CA SER A 261 16.11 -48.79 16.09
C SER A 261 15.46 -48.65 17.47
N SER A 262 15.59 -49.69 18.30
CA SER A 262 14.70 -49.90 19.45
C SER A 262 15.33 -49.53 20.79
N ALA A 263 14.58 -48.84 21.65
CA ALA A 263 14.82 -48.84 23.10
C ALA A 263 13.48 -48.67 23.86
N ALA A 264 13.18 -49.57 24.80
CA ALA A 264 12.01 -49.46 25.70
C ALA A 264 12.40 -48.66 26.96
N SER A 265 11.54 -47.88 27.60
CA SER A 265 10.38 -48.28 28.43
C SER A 265 9.88 -47.00 29.17
N VAL A 266 8.77 -46.89 29.92
CA VAL A 266 7.87 -47.84 30.63
C VAL A 266 6.38 -47.39 30.42
N SER A 267 5.41 -48.26 30.73
CA SER A 267 3.94 -48.01 30.75
C SER A 267 3.50 -47.02 31.85
N LEU A 268 2.29 -46.41 31.86
CA LEU A 268 0.91 -46.96 31.92
C LEU A 268 -0.11 -45.90 31.37
N HIS A 269 -1.06 -46.24 30.47
CA HIS A 269 -2.44 -46.72 30.76
C HIS A 269 -3.28 -45.77 31.67
N SER A 270 -4.52 -45.34 31.35
CA SER A 270 -5.49 -45.59 30.25
C SER A 270 -6.54 -44.41 30.25
N ARG A 271 -7.61 -44.24 29.43
CA ARG A 271 -8.54 -45.14 28.71
C ARG A 271 -9.17 -44.52 27.43
N LYS A 272 -9.38 -45.39 26.43
CA LYS A 272 -10.47 -45.52 25.41
C LYS A 272 -11.57 -44.44 25.19
N ILE A 273 -11.80 -44.15 23.88
CA ILE A 273 -13.08 -43.95 23.14
C ILE A 273 -13.84 -42.60 23.37
N GLY A 274 -14.30 -41.87 22.33
CA GLY A 274 -13.99 -41.95 20.88
C GLY A 274 -15.02 -41.35 19.90
N ARG A 275 -14.51 -40.99 18.71
CA ARG A 275 -15.19 -40.78 17.38
C ARG A 275 -16.12 -39.58 17.11
N ASN A 276 -15.94 -39.09 15.86
CA ASN A 276 -16.83 -38.30 14.99
C ASN A 276 -17.07 -36.81 15.32
N GLY A 277 -16.86 -35.95 14.32
CA GLY A 277 -16.93 -34.49 14.38
C GLY A 277 -16.10 -33.87 13.25
N ASP A 278 -16.63 -33.90 12.02
CA ASP A 278 -15.87 -33.62 10.81
C ASP A 278 -15.52 -32.12 10.65
N SER A 279 -14.22 -31.82 10.58
CA SER A 279 -13.73 -30.46 10.31
C SER A 279 -13.70 -30.21 8.81
N LEU A 280 -14.80 -29.69 8.27
CA LEU A 280 -14.87 -29.18 6.90
C LEU A 280 -14.04 -27.89 6.79
N ALA A 281 -12.74 -28.04 6.50
CA ALA A 281 -11.88 -26.94 6.10
C ALA A 281 -12.33 -26.40 4.74
N THR A 282 -13.12 -25.31 4.75
CA THR A 282 -13.68 -24.68 3.56
C THR A 282 -12.62 -24.47 2.49
N ALA A 283 -12.86 -25.02 1.30
CA ALA A 283 -11.93 -24.92 0.18
C ALA A 283 -11.61 -23.46 -0.16
N ARG A 284 -10.32 -23.17 -0.41
CA ARG A 284 -9.89 -21.85 -0.91
C ARG A 284 -10.59 -21.59 -2.24
N LYS A 285 -11.35 -20.49 -2.31
CA LYS A 285 -12.00 -20.06 -3.55
C LYS A 285 -10.91 -19.75 -4.59
N THR A 286 -10.87 -20.52 -5.67
CA THR A 286 -10.00 -20.26 -6.83
C THR A 286 -10.36 -18.91 -7.45
N LEU A 287 -9.37 -18.21 -7.98
CA LEU A 287 -9.63 -17.04 -8.83
C LEU A 287 -10.23 -17.53 -10.15
N GLU A 288 -11.51 -17.25 -10.37
CA GLU A 288 -12.13 -17.44 -11.69
C GLU A 288 -11.67 -16.31 -12.61
N THR A 289 -10.82 -16.63 -13.58
CA THR A 289 -10.37 -15.68 -14.60
C THR A 289 -11.49 -15.44 -15.61
N THR A 290 -12.34 -14.45 -15.36
CA THR A 290 -13.36 -14.00 -16.30
C THR A 290 -12.71 -13.25 -17.47
N SER A 291 -12.72 -13.89 -18.65
CA SER A 291 -12.17 -13.36 -19.90
C SER A 291 -13.05 -12.24 -20.48
N TYR A 292 -12.92 -11.02 -19.94
CA TYR A 292 -13.59 -9.84 -20.47
C TYR A 292 -12.79 -9.21 -21.61
N MET A 293 -12.97 -9.74 -22.82
CA MET A 293 -12.50 -9.11 -24.06
C MET A 293 -13.39 -7.92 -24.45
N PHE A 294 -13.30 -6.82 -23.69
CA PHE A 294 -13.79 -5.51 -24.10
C PHE A 294 -12.68 -4.47 -23.92
N HIS A 295 -12.09 -4.03 -25.03
CA HIS A 295 -11.14 -2.94 -25.05
C HIS A 295 -11.87 -1.61 -24.93
N GLU A 296 -11.65 -0.90 -23.83
CA GLU A 296 -11.82 0.56 -23.79
C GLU A 296 -10.41 1.19 -23.84
N ALA A 297 -10.22 2.18 -24.72
CA ALA A 297 -8.90 2.73 -24.99
C ALA A 297 -8.44 3.64 -23.83
N ALA A 298 -7.17 3.54 -23.45
CA ALA A 298 -6.60 4.40 -22.41
C ALA A 298 -6.74 5.88 -22.80
N VAL A 299 -7.30 6.68 -21.88
CA VAL A 299 -7.46 8.13 -22.10
C VAL A 299 -6.06 8.76 -22.22
N PRO A 300 -5.74 9.45 -23.34
CA PRO A 300 -4.42 10.05 -23.52
C PRO A 300 -4.18 11.17 -22.49
N PRO A 301 -2.91 11.48 -22.17
CA PRO A 301 -2.60 12.56 -21.24
C PRO A 301 -3.16 13.88 -21.76
N LEU A 302 -3.85 14.62 -20.88
CA LEU A 302 -4.31 15.98 -21.19
C LEU A 302 -3.10 16.89 -21.42
N SER A 303 -3.18 17.74 -22.44
CA SER A 303 -2.19 18.79 -22.68
C SER A 303 -2.00 19.68 -21.44
N PRO A 304 -0.80 20.24 -21.22
CA PRO A 304 -0.64 21.34 -20.26
C PRO A 304 -1.58 22.50 -20.65
N PRO A 305 -2.11 23.27 -19.68
CA PRO A 305 -3.02 24.37 -19.99
C PRO A 305 -2.28 25.47 -20.76
N ASP A 306 -2.85 25.89 -21.89
CA ASP A 306 -2.32 26.97 -22.71
C ASP A 306 -2.29 28.30 -21.95
N MET A 307 -1.31 29.15 -22.31
CA MET A 307 -0.97 30.40 -21.63
C MET A 307 -1.25 31.62 -22.52
N ASP A 308 -2.43 31.65 -23.16
CA ASP A 308 -2.90 32.79 -23.95
C ASP A 308 -4.08 33.51 -23.27
N GLY A 309 -3.98 34.83 -23.18
CA GLY A 309 -4.86 35.68 -22.36
C GLY A 309 -4.45 37.15 -22.31
N GLU A 310 -3.97 37.67 -23.45
CA GLU A 310 -3.81 39.08 -23.85
C GLU A 310 -3.56 40.16 -22.77
N LEU A 311 -2.34 40.71 -22.77
CA LEU A 311 -2.08 42.10 -22.36
C LEU A 311 -2.51 43.06 -23.48
N MET A 312 -3.79 43.42 -23.51
CA MET A 312 -4.30 44.54 -24.31
C MET A 312 -4.45 45.79 -23.43
N ILE A 313 -3.60 46.79 -23.66
CA ILE A 313 -3.75 48.15 -23.13
C ILE A 313 -3.61 49.11 -24.33
N GLU A 314 -4.71 49.76 -24.70
CA GLU A 314 -4.71 50.84 -25.69
C GLU A 314 -4.91 52.21 -25.01
N ALA A 315 -4.29 53.24 -25.60
CA ALA A 315 -4.40 54.68 -25.28
C ALA A 315 -3.90 55.12 -23.88
#